data_AF-A0A1X7K7U4-F1
#
_entry.id   AF-A0A1X7K7U4-F1
#
_cell.length_a   1.000
_cell.length_b   1.000
_cell.length_c   1.000
_cell.angle_alpha   90.00
_cell.angle_beta   90.00
_cell.angle_gamma   90.00
#
_symmetry.space_group_name_H-M   'P 1'
#
loop_
_entity.id
_entity.type
_entity.pdbx_description
1 polymer ?
#
loop_
_entity_poly.entity_id
_entity_poly.type
_entity_poly.pdbx_seq_one_letter_code
_entity_poly.pdbx_strand_id
1 'polypeptide(L)'
;MSRIDFEYISKICTKYAAPHFYVDELIPASKLANARQKYPIPEHERVIALIDATMFRSCKSGLAICEFGVIWRDIFSGSERTYLDWEEFAQADIQKLGEYEIEFAPGVKFNASGSKIDVVIELLEELQEYVYGVLHGDYSNVVDFEEEQEDDKLAPPPLPDIEWMIAVAGKQYGPYDLGLLRSMVESKQLLPEHTLVWRRGMDEWMWFKEQPEMAALVNGAAASESVPPASTGSSTDNDSLEQLLYNDSKMEDADQIDINSASYEQLLELPFIHAERAAFIVKERAAIGGYRSPEQLGEQLGLKPHQVLRLGEQTLFLPLQSVQGAVRVIDF
;
A
#
# COMPACT_ATOMS: atom_id res chain seq x y z
N MET A 1 23.30 27.14 16.04
CA MET A 1 22.96 26.35 14.84
C MET A 1 21.84 25.44 15.26
N SER A 2 20.66 25.66 14.73
CA SER A 2 19.54 24.76 14.97
C SER A 2 19.77 23.49 14.17
N ARG A 3 19.43 22.36 14.77
CA ARG A 3 19.58 21.04 14.17
C ARG A 3 18.18 20.57 13.81
N ILE A 4 18.07 19.87 12.69
CA ILE A 4 16.85 19.16 12.29
C ILE A 4 16.48 18.17 13.41
N ASP A 5 15.26 18.29 13.91
CA ASP A 5 14.70 17.37 14.91
C ASP A 5 13.98 16.23 14.18
N PHE A 6 14.55 15.03 14.29
CA PHE A 6 14.02 13.83 13.66
C PHE A 6 12.71 13.36 14.32
N GLU A 7 12.46 13.70 15.58
CA GLU A 7 11.17 13.44 16.23
C GLU A 7 10.09 14.41 15.73
N TYR A 8 10.47 15.62 15.30
CA TYR A 8 9.55 16.50 14.58
C TYR A 8 9.26 16.00 13.16
N ILE A 9 10.26 15.50 12.44
CA ILE A 9 10.05 14.83 11.13
C ILE A 9 9.12 13.63 11.28
N SER A 10 9.29 12.81 12.33
CA SER A 10 8.37 11.72 12.67
C SER A 10 6.94 12.21 12.88
N LYS A 11 6.74 13.30 13.63
CA LYS A 11 5.41 13.92 13.83
C LYS A 11 4.78 14.39 12.52
N ILE A 12 5.54 15.05 11.63
CA ILE A 12 5.07 15.42 10.28
C ILE A 12 4.62 14.16 9.54
N CYS A 13 5.49 13.15 9.42
CA CYS A 13 5.19 11.90 8.72
C CYS A 13 3.93 11.21 9.31
N THR A 14 3.76 11.22 10.62
CA THR A 14 2.63 10.56 11.30
C THR A 14 1.27 11.15 10.87
N LYS A 15 1.18 12.45 10.53
CA LYS A 15 -0.06 13.08 10.02
C LYS A 15 -0.57 12.43 8.73
N TYR A 16 0.35 11.99 7.88
CA TYR A 16 0.08 11.40 6.57
C TYR A 16 0.00 9.87 6.60
N ALA A 17 0.18 9.25 7.78
CA ALA A 17 0.20 7.80 7.95
C ALA A 17 -1.05 7.13 7.34
N ALA A 18 -0.84 6.25 6.37
CA ALA A 18 -1.87 5.68 5.54
C ALA A 18 -1.50 4.25 5.14
N PRO A 19 -2.44 3.43 4.62
CA PRO A 19 -2.05 2.23 3.90
C PRO A 19 -1.01 2.61 2.83
N HIS A 20 0.08 1.83 2.73
CA HIS A 20 1.28 2.10 1.89
C HIS A 20 2.34 3.04 2.48
N PHE A 21 2.08 3.75 3.58
CA PHE A 21 3.05 4.62 4.23
C PHE A 21 3.25 4.22 5.71
N TYR A 22 4.50 4.14 6.13
CA TYR A 22 4.89 3.62 7.44
C TYR A 22 5.87 4.58 8.13
N VAL A 23 5.73 4.76 9.45
CA VAL A 23 6.53 5.71 10.23
C VAL A 23 7.10 4.99 11.47
N ASP A 24 8.39 5.21 11.74
CA ASP A 24 9.18 4.62 12.83
C ASP A 24 8.89 3.14 13.11
N GLU A 25 8.44 2.81 14.32
CA GLU A 25 8.20 1.43 14.77
C GLU A 25 7.07 0.72 13.99
N LEU A 26 6.24 1.48 13.26
CA LEU A 26 5.20 0.94 12.38
C LEU A 26 5.76 0.49 11.01
N ILE A 27 7.04 0.73 10.71
CA ILE A 27 7.71 0.22 9.51
C ILE A 27 7.89 -1.31 9.63
N PRO A 28 7.21 -2.14 8.82
CA PRO A 28 7.33 -3.58 8.95
C PRO A 28 8.75 -4.03 8.59
N ALA A 29 9.37 -4.86 9.43
CA ALA A 29 10.75 -5.30 9.25
C ALA A 29 11.06 -5.90 7.87
N SER A 30 10.08 -6.59 7.25
CA SER A 30 10.20 -7.13 5.89
C SER A 30 10.22 -6.04 4.80
N LYS A 31 9.54 -4.90 5.01
CA LYS A 31 9.58 -3.74 4.11
C LYS A 31 10.87 -2.96 4.27
N LEU A 32 11.31 -2.73 5.52
CA LEU A 32 12.61 -2.12 5.78
C LEU A 32 13.76 -2.94 5.20
N ALA A 33 13.70 -4.28 5.32
CA ALA A 33 14.68 -5.17 4.70
C ALA A 33 14.67 -5.12 3.16
N ASN A 34 13.48 -5.06 2.53
CA ASN A 34 13.38 -4.88 1.07
C ASN A 34 13.91 -3.51 0.63
N ALA A 35 13.62 -2.44 1.38
CA ALA A 35 14.14 -1.10 1.11
C ALA A 35 15.67 -1.08 1.22
N ARG A 36 16.25 -1.53 2.35
CA ARG A 36 17.72 -1.61 2.52
C ARG A 36 18.42 -2.52 1.50
N GLN A 37 17.74 -3.53 0.94
CA GLN A 37 18.31 -4.37 -0.12
C GLN A 37 18.30 -3.67 -1.50
N LYS A 38 17.41 -2.71 -1.74
CA LYS A 38 17.10 -2.20 -3.08
C LYS A 38 17.36 -0.71 -3.29
N TYR A 39 17.31 0.07 -2.22
CA TYR A 39 17.50 1.52 -2.21
C TYR A 39 18.96 1.78 -1.77
N PRO A 40 19.58 2.93 -2.12
CA PRO A 40 20.93 3.27 -1.68
C PRO A 40 21.02 3.69 -0.19
N ILE A 41 20.22 3.09 0.70
CA ILE A 41 20.19 3.41 2.15
C ILE A 41 21.44 2.83 2.84
N PRO A 42 22.27 3.65 3.51
CA PRO A 42 23.40 3.19 4.31
C PRO A 42 23.02 2.22 5.45
N GLU A 43 23.94 1.33 5.79
CA GLU A 43 23.68 0.17 6.67
C GLU A 43 23.16 0.55 8.08
N HIS A 44 23.64 1.67 8.63
CA HIS A 44 23.28 2.13 9.97
C HIS A 44 22.32 3.32 9.99
N GLU A 45 21.79 3.74 8.84
CA GLU A 45 20.88 4.87 8.77
C GLU A 45 19.54 4.57 9.45
N ARG A 46 19.02 5.47 10.28
CA ARG A 46 17.61 5.40 10.72
C ARG A 46 16.71 5.83 9.57
N VAL A 47 15.80 4.94 9.18
CA VAL A 47 14.68 5.27 8.30
C VAL A 47 13.53 5.70 9.22
N ILE A 48 13.19 6.99 9.18
CA ILE A 48 12.11 7.60 9.97
C ILE A 48 10.74 7.25 9.35
N ALA A 49 10.65 7.27 8.02
CA ALA A 49 9.41 6.88 7.33
C ALA A 49 9.67 6.24 5.96
N LEU A 50 8.72 5.45 5.49
CA LEU A 50 8.86 4.61 4.30
C LEU A 50 7.55 4.53 3.49
N ILE A 51 7.57 5.09 2.28
CA ILE A 51 6.50 5.09 1.28
C ILE A 51 6.70 3.92 0.32
N ASP A 52 5.70 3.05 0.19
CA ASP A 52 5.71 1.88 -0.69
C ASP A 52 5.08 2.19 -2.06
N ALA A 53 5.90 2.65 -3.00
CA ALA A 53 5.54 2.80 -4.42
C ALA A 53 5.73 1.47 -5.18
N THR A 54 5.17 0.38 -4.66
CA THR A 54 4.99 -0.85 -5.43
C THR A 54 3.54 -1.29 -5.44
N MET A 55 3.03 -1.59 -6.63
CA MET A 55 1.66 -2.08 -6.85
C MET A 55 1.32 -3.31 -5.97
N PHE A 56 2.32 -4.15 -5.69
CA PHE A 56 2.20 -5.34 -4.83
C PHE A 56 2.68 -5.17 -3.38
N ARG A 57 2.86 -3.92 -2.92
CA ARG A 57 3.15 -3.55 -1.52
C ARG A 57 4.37 -4.27 -0.91
N SER A 58 5.38 -4.49 -1.74
CA SER A 58 6.64 -5.13 -1.40
C SER A 58 7.71 -4.18 -0.86
N CYS A 59 7.56 -2.86 -1.07
CA CYS A 59 8.56 -1.84 -0.75
C CYS A 59 9.94 -2.08 -1.41
N LYS A 60 9.95 -2.68 -2.61
CA LYS A 60 11.16 -2.84 -3.44
C LYS A 60 11.41 -1.65 -4.37
N SER A 61 10.46 -0.71 -4.43
CA SER A 61 10.55 0.65 -4.96
C SER A 61 9.68 1.54 -4.08
N GLY A 62 10.00 2.83 -4.02
CA GLY A 62 9.44 3.74 -3.02
C GLY A 62 10.45 4.76 -2.52
N LEU A 63 10.04 5.51 -1.50
CA LEU A 63 10.77 6.63 -0.93
C LEU A 63 10.93 6.42 0.58
N ALA A 64 12.14 6.65 1.09
CA ALA A 64 12.54 6.53 2.47
C ALA A 64 13.00 7.90 2.98
N ILE A 65 12.39 8.35 4.07
CA ILE A 65 12.77 9.56 4.80
C ILE A 65 13.72 9.12 5.91
N CYS A 66 14.93 9.66 5.92
CA CYS A 66 16.06 9.23 6.75
C CYS A 66 16.64 10.42 7.55
N GLU A 67 17.60 10.19 8.44
CA GLU A 67 18.24 11.27 9.22
C GLU A 67 19.13 12.20 8.37
N PHE A 68 19.69 11.73 7.25
CA PHE A 68 20.46 12.58 6.32
C PHE A 68 19.64 13.31 5.23
N GLY A 69 18.35 12.99 5.06
CA GLY A 69 17.57 13.42 3.89
C GLY A 69 16.66 12.35 3.31
N VAL A 70 16.33 12.49 2.02
CA VAL A 70 15.32 11.68 1.33
C VAL A 70 15.98 10.80 0.27
N ILE A 71 15.88 9.48 0.44
CA ILE A 71 16.29 8.48 -0.54
C ILE A 71 15.07 7.88 -1.22
N TRP A 72 15.17 7.53 -2.49
CA TRP A 72 14.18 6.68 -3.13
C TRP A 72 14.84 5.59 -3.96
N ARG A 73 14.01 4.70 -4.50
CA ARG A 73 14.39 3.84 -5.61
C ARG A 73 13.33 3.90 -6.68
N ASP A 74 13.78 4.33 -7.84
CA ASP A 74 13.01 4.37 -9.07
C ASP A 74 13.66 3.43 -10.10
N ILE A 75 12.83 2.74 -10.88
CA ILE A 75 13.25 1.87 -12.00
C ILE A 75 12.56 2.27 -13.31
N PHE A 76 11.75 3.33 -13.29
CA PHE A 76 10.86 3.76 -14.37
C PHE A 76 11.21 5.14 -14.93
N SER A 77 11.52 6.14 -14.09
CA SER A 77 11.80 7.51 -14.56
C SER A 77 13.14 7.69 -15.30
N GLY A 78 14.05 6.71 -15.17
CA GLY A 78 15.41 6.79 -15.72
C GLY A 78 16.31 7.84 -15.05
N SER A 79 15.91 8.41 -13.90
CA SER A 79 16.73 9.38 -13.18
C SER A 79 18.01 8.71 -12.62
N GLU A 80 19.17 9.30 -12.93
CA GLU A 80 20.46 8.86 -12.36
C GLU A 80 20.56 9.18 -10.86
N ARG A 81 19.74 10.11 -10.37
CA ARG A 81 19.76 10.60 -8.99
C ARG A 81 18.58 10.05 -8.19
N THR A 82 18.90 9.42 -7.06
CA THR A 82 17.94 8.70 -6.19
C THR A 82 18.02 9.13 -4.72
N TYR A 83 18.59 10.31 -4.48
CA TYR A 83 18.87 10.87 -3.16
C TYR A 83 18.97 12.40 -3.19
N LEU A 84 18.42 13.05 -2.17
CA LEU A 84 18.68 14.45 -1.81
C LEU A 84 19.04 14.50 -0.32
N ASP A 85 20.12 15.22 0.03
CA ASP A 85 20.35 15.59 1.42
C ASP A 85 19.37 16.69 1.88
N TRP A 86 19.39 17.05 3.16
CA TRP A 86 18.47 18.07 3.67
C TRP A 86 18.68 19.48 3.12
N GLU A 87 19.90 19.88 2.74
CA GLU A 87 20.15 21.20 2.14
C GLU A 87 19.60 21.26 0.71
N GLU A 88 19.79 20.18 -0.05
CA GLU A 88 19.25 20.04 -1.41
C GLU A 88 17.73 19.85 -1.42
N PHE A 89 17.19 19.06 -0.49
CA PHE A 89 15.74 18.85 -0.35
C PHE A 89 15.02 20.14 0.03
N ALA A 90 15.60 20.96 0.92
CA ALA A 90 15.06 22.27 1.27
C ALA A 90 14.99 23.26 0.08
N GLN A 91 15.77 23.02 -0.98
CA GLN A 91 15.83 23.86 -2.18
C GLN A 91 15.19 23.20 -3.41
N ALA A 92 14.61 22.00 -3.25
CA ALA A 92 13.99 21.26 -4.34
C ALA A 92 12.72 21.95 -4.87
N ASP A 93 12.53 21.91 -6.19
CA ASP A 93 11.31 22.37 -6.86
C ASP A 93 10.39 21.14 -7.00
N ILE A 94 9.57 20.88 -5.97
CA ILE A 94 8.70 19.70 -5.87
C ILE A 94 7.50 19.90 -6.80
N GLN A 95 7.46 19.18 -7.92
CA GLN A 95 6.41 19.31 -8.93
C GLN A 95 5.82 17.97 -9.34
N LYS A 96 4.50 17.95 -9.55
CA LYS A 96 3.79 16.81 -10.16
C LYS A 96 4.03 16.77 -11.66
N LEU A 97 4.62 15.68 -12.15
CA LEU A 97 4.83 15.44 -13.58
C LEU A 97 3.97 14.25 -14.04
N GLY A 98 2.82 14.56 -14.65
CA GLY A 98 1.85 13.54 -15.06
C GLY A 98 1.11 12.90 -13.88
N GLU A 99 0.68 11.64 -14.05
CA GLU A 99 -0.12 10.95 -13.04
C GLU A 99 0.71 10.30 -11.91
N TYR A 100 1.96 9.91 -12.20
CA TYR A 100 2.75 9.04 -11.31
C TYR A 100 4.17 9.52 -11.01
N GLU A 101 4.67 10.60 -11.61
CA GLU A 101 6.03 11.12 -11.32
C GLU A 101 6.00 12.40 -10.49
N ILE A 102 6.89 12.48 -9.52
CA ILE A 102 7.28 13.71 -8.82
C ILE A 102 8.67 14.10 -9.33
N GLU A 103 8.86 15.33 -9.77
CA GLU A 103 10.16 15.91 -10.07
C GLU A 103 10.59 16.81 -8.90
N PHE A 104 11.87 16.78 -8.52
CA PHE A 104 12.46 17.59 -7.45
C PHE A 104 13.43 18.66 -7.96
N ALA A 105 13.96 18.42 -9.16
CA ALA A 105 14.84 19.30 -9.93
C ALA A 105 14.89 18.73 -11.36
N PRO A 106 15.30 19.49 -12.38
CA PRO A 106 15.29 19.01 -13.77
C PRO A 106 16.02 17.66 -13.96
N GLY A 107 15.26 16.60 -14.25
CA GLY A 107 15.76 15.23 -14.42
C GLY A 107 15.94 14.43 -13.12
N VAL A 108 15.66 14.99 -11.94
CA VAL A 108 15.70 14.33 -10.64
C VAL A 108 14.26 13.95 -10.25
N LYS A 109 13.93 12.66 -10.42
CA LYS A 109 12.53 12.20 -10.41
C LYS A 109 12.30 10.97 -9.54
N PHE A 110 11.09 10.87 -9.01
CA PHE A 110 10.58 9.72 -8.29
C PHE A 110 9.20 9.31 -8.84
N ASN A 111 9.11 8.10 -9.36
CA ASN A 111 7.87 7.45 -9.72
C ASN A 111 7.16 6.90 -8.47
N ALA A 112 6.02 7.50 -8.12
CA ALA A 112 5.19 7.19 -6.97
C ALA A 112 4.06 6.17 -7.28
N SER A 113 4.16 5.38 -8.37
CA SER A 113 3.13 4.40 -8.77
C SER A 113 2.77 3.45 -7.62
N GLY A 114 1.47 3.33 -7.34
CA GLY A 114 0.96 2.54 -6.21
C GLY A 114 0.88 3.29 -4.87
N SER A 115 1.23 4.58 -4.84
CA SER A 115 0.90 5.54 -3.77
C SER A 115 -0.02 6.65 -4.29
N LYS A 116 -0.69 7.38 -3.39
CA LYS A 116 -1.48 8.57 -3.77
C LYS A 116 -0.55 9.76 -3.95
N ILE A 117 -0.19 10.09 -5.19
CA ILE A 117 0.83 11.10 -5.50
C ILE A 117 0.58 12.45 -4.83
N ASP A 118 -0.67 12.93 -4.79
CA ASP A 118 -1.01 14.23 -4.22
C ASP A 118 -0.73 14.27 -2.71
N VAL A 119 -1.04 13.18 -1.99
CA VAL A 119 -0.74 13.02 -0.54
C VAL A 119 0.77 12.92 -0.29
N VAL A 120 1.52 12.34 -1.23
CA VAL A 120 2.99 12.30 -1.15
C VAL A 120 3.59 13.68 -1.37
N ILE A 121 3.03 14.49 -2.28
CA ILE A 121 3.46 15.88 -2.50
C ILE A 121 3.15 16.73 -1.26
N GLU A 122 1.92 16.68 -0.73
CA GLU A 122 1.53 17.41 0.50
C GLU A 122 2.48 17.09 1.67
N LEU A 123 2.84 15.81 1.87
CA LEU A 123 3.83 15.39 2.88
C LEU A 123 5.23 15.98 2.63
N LEU A 124 5.70 15.96 1.38
CA LEU A 124 7.02 16.45 1.03
C LEU A 124 7.10 17.99 1.13
N GLU A 125 6.02 18.70 0.81
CA GLU A 125 5.91 20.15 0.99
C GLU A 125 5.93 20.55 2.47
N GLU A 126 5.14 19.91 3.35
CA GLU A 126 5.17 20.21 4.80
C GLU A 126 6.54 19.88 5.42
N LEU A 127 7.16 18.78 4.98
CA LEU A 127 8.51 18.42 5.39
C LEU A 127 9.57 19.42 4.88
N GLN A 128 9.44 19.88 3.64
CA GLN A 128 10.35 20.86 3.05
C GLN A 128 10.28 22.20 3.77
N GLU A 129 9.07 22.69 4.08
CA GLU A 129 8.86 23.93 4.82
C GLU A 129 9.57 23.90 6.18
N TYR A 130 9.39 22.81 6.94
CA TYR A 130 10.07 22.62 8.22
C TYR A 130 11.61 22.62 8.08
N VAL A 131 12.15 21.80 7.16
CA VAL A 131 13.59 21.66 6.97
C VAL A 131 14.22 22.98 6.49
N TYR A 132 13.56 23.68 5.56
CA TYR A 132 13.99 25.00 5.09
C TYR A 132 14.05 26.01 6.23
N GLY A 133 13.00 26.09 7.07
CA GLY A 133 12.93 27.00 8.22
C GLY A 133 14.04 26.77 9.23
N VAL A 134 14.31 25.50 9.59
CA VAL A 134 15.41 25.14 10.50
C VAL A 134 16.79 25.49 9.94
N LEU A 135 17.04 25.23 8.65
CA LEU A 135 18.34 25.48 8.01
C LEU A 135 18.63 26.97 7.79
N HIS A 136 17.62 27.76 7.41
CA HIS A 136 17.77 29.18 7.10
C HIS A 136 17.48 30.11 8.29
N GLY A 137 16.99 29.57 9.40
CA GLY A 137 16.63 30.33 10.60
C GLY A 137 15.31 31.10 10.47
N ASP A 138 14.43 30.66 9.58
CA ASP A 138 13.09 31.22 9.39
C ASP A 138 12.07 30.37 10.17
N TYR A 139 11.88 30.71 11.44
CA TYR A 139 10.94 30.03 12.34
C TYR A 139 9.51 30.57 12.21
N SER A 140 9.20 31.41 11.21
CA SER A 140 7.89 32.05 11.12
C SER A 140 6.71 31.07 11.04
N ASN A 141 6.96 29.88 10.48
CA ASN A 141 6.00 28.77 10.37
C ASN A 141 6.38 27.54 11.23
N VAL A 142 7.54 27.56 11.90
CA VAL A 142 7.93 26.49 12.84
C VAL A 142 7.28 26.79 14.17
N VAL A 143 6.19 26.09 14.49
CA VAL A 143 5.48 26.25 15.76
C VAL A 143 6.45 25.96 16.91
N ASP A 144 6.71 26.97 17.73
CA ASP A 144 7.59 26.86 18.90
C ASP A 144 6.88 25.99 19.94
N PHE A 145 7.39 24.78 20.16
CA PHE A 145 6.89 23.90 21.22
C PHE A 145 7.61 24.29 22.52
N GLU A 146 6.99 25.21 23.28
CA GLU A 146 7.37 25.42 24.66
C GLU A 146 7.34 24.05 25.40
N GLU A 147 8.43 23.73 26.11
CA GLU A 147 8.45 22.57 27.01
C GLU A 147 7.47 22.82 28.16
N GLU A 148 6.22 22.39 28.02
CA GLU A 148 5.24 22.40 29.11
C GLU A 148 5.71 21.47 30.23
N GLN A 149 6.40 22.04 31.22
CA GLN A 149 6.64 21.39 32.51
C GLN A 149 5.33 21.30 33.30
N GLU A 150 5.13 20.15 33.94
CA GLU A 150 3.90 19.76 34.64
C GLU A 150 3.51 20.75 35.76
N ASP A 151 2.23 21.18 35.80
CA ASP A 151 1.52 21.31 37.08
C ASP A 151 -0.02 21.13 36.98
N ASP A 152 -0.51 20.23 37.83
CA ASP A 152 -1.87 19.88 38.27
C ASP A 152 -3.13 20.03 37.36
N LYS A 153 -3.94 18.95 37.33
CA LYS A 153 -5.35 18.83 36.86
C LYS A 153 -5.68 18.97 35.35
N LEU A 154 -5.35 17.92 34.61
CA LEU A 154 -6.32 16.88 34.23
C LEU A 154 -5.53 15.76 33.57
N ALA A 155 -5.56 14.55 34.15
CA ALA A 155 -4.94 13.41 33.48
C ALA A 155 -5.58 13.27 32.09
N PRO A 156 -4.80 13.28 30.98
CA PRO A 156 -5.37 12.98 29.68
C PRO A 156 -6.05 11.62 29.77
N PRO A 157 -7.24 11.45 29.17
CA PRO A 157 -7.96 10.19 29.27
C PRO A 157 -7.01 9.08 28.80
N PRO A 158 -6.77 8.03 29.61
CA PRO A 158 -5.88 6.96 29.19
C PRO A 158 -6.40 6.42 27.87
N LEU A 159 -5.55 6.44 26.85
CA LEU A 159 -5.86 5.85 25.56
C LEU A 159 -6.33 4.41 25.82
N PRO A 160 -7.47 3.96 25.25
CA PRO A 160 -7.99 2.65 25.59
C PRO A 160 -7.01 1.57 25.13
N ASP A 161 -6.41 0.84 26.08
CA ASP A 161 -5.51 -0.31 25.90
C ASP A 161 -6.26 -1.52 25.26
N ILE A 162 -6.76 -1.35 24.04
CA ILE A 162 -7.59 -2.31 23.34
C ILE A 162 -7.08 -2.46 21.90
N GLU A 163 -5.82 -2.88 21.78
CA GLU A 163 -5.19 -3.28 20.52
C GLU A 163 -5.26 -4.81 20.37
N TRP A 164 -6.36 -5.31 19.81
CA TRP A 164 -6.48 -6.73 19.47
C TRP A 164 -6.03 -6.99 18.04
N MET A 165 -4.99 -7.80 17.92
CA MET A 165 -4.64 -8.45 16.66
C MET A 165 -5.50 -9.70 16.49
N ILE A 166 -5.91 -9.98 15.26
CA ILE A 166 -6.59 -11.22 14.87
C ILE A 166 -5.75 -11.97 13.85
N ALA A 167 -5.87 -13.29 13.78
CA ALA A 167 -5.31 -14.09 12.70
C ALA A 167 -6.38 -14.99 12.07
N VAL A 168 -6.53 -14.88 10.75
CA VAL A 168 -7.48 -15.65 9.94
C VAL A 168 -6.70 -16.33 8.82
N ALA A 169 -6.87 -17.65 8.69
CA ALA A 169 -6.14 -18.47 7.71
C ALA A 169 -4.60 -18.29 7.74
N GLY A 170 -4.03 -18.08 8.94
CA GLY A 170 -2.58 -17.90 9.15
C GLY A 170 -2.05 -16.50 8.81
N LYS A 171 -2.90 -15.56 8.38
CA LYS A 171 -2.53 -14.15 8.18
C LYS A 171 -3.07 -13.30 9.33
N GLN A 172 -2.24 -12.39 9.83
CA GLN A 172 -2.58 -11.46 10.92
C GLN A 172 -3.15 -10.15 10.37
N TYR A 173 -4.07 -9.55 11.14
CA TYR A 173 -4.79 -8.31 10.86
C TYR A 173 -5.04 -7.56 12.19
N GLY A 174 -5.27 -6.25 12.13
CA GLY A 174 -5.37 -5.37 13.30
C GLY A 174 -4.22 -4.37 13.39
N PRO A 175 -4.07 -3.65 14.51
CA PRO A 175 -4.89 -3.77 15.73
C PRO A 175 -6.33 -3.29 15.52
N TYR A 176 -7.26 -3.88 16.26
CA TYR A 176 -8.68 -3.55 16.25
C TYR A 176 -9.20 -3.41 17.69
N ASP A 177 -10.12 -2.46 17.90
CA ASP A 177 -10.87 -2.37 19.15
C ASP A 177 -12.03 -3.39 19.20
N LEU A 178 -12.59 -3.59 20.40
CA LEU A 178 -13.69 -4.55 20.62
C LEU A 178 -15.01 -4.15 19.92
N GLY A 179 -15.25 -2.86 19.65
CA GLY A 179 -16.41 -2.37 18.93
C GLY A 179 -16.31 -2.66 17.43
N LEU A 180 -15.14 -2.42 16.83
CA LEU A 180 -14.86 -2.79 15.44
C LEU A 180 -14.92 -4.31 15.27
N LEU A 181 -14.30 -5.10 16.15
CA LEU A 181 -14.39 -6.56 16.13
C LEU A 181 -15.83 -7.08 16.29
N ARG A 182 -16.65 -6.45 17.14
CA ARG A 182 -18.09 -6.77 17.23
C ARG A 182 -18.78 -6.58 15.89
N SER A 183 -18.62 -5.41 15.25
CA SER A 183 -19.24 -5.14 13.96
C SER A 183 -18.76 -6.07 12.84
N MET A 184 -17.49 -6.51 12.88
CA MET A 184 -16.96 -7.49 11.93
C MET A 184 -17.56 -8.89 12.14
N VAL A 185 -17.84 -9.30 13.38
CA VAL A 185 -18.55 -10.57 13.68
C VAL A 185 -20.02 -10.48 13.29
N GLU A 186 -20.72 -9.39 13.62
CA GLU A 186 -22.13 -9.17 13.28
C GLU A 186 -22.36 -9.13 11.76
N SER A 187 -21.47 -8.46 11.02
CA SER A 187 -21.48 -8.41 9.55
C SER A 187 -20.92 -9.68 8.87
N LYS A 188 -20.49 -10.68 9.66
CA LYS A 188 -19.87 -11.94 9.20
C LYS A 188 -18.59 -11.78 8.38
N GLN A 189 -17.95 -10.61 8.44
CA GLN A 189 -16.62 -10.38 7.88
C GLN A 189 -15.54 -11.12 8.67
N LEU A 190 -15.79 -11.33 9.97
CA LEU A 190 -14.98 -12.15 10.86
C LEU A 190 -15.78 -13.38 11.31
N LEU A 191 -15.17 -14.57 11.20
CA LEU A 191 -15.76 -15.84 11.61
C LEU A 191 -15.07 -16.36 12.88
N PRO A 192 -15.71 -16.27 14.07
CA PRO A 192 -15.09 -16.64 15.35
C PRO A 192 -14.54 -18.07 15.43
N GLU A 193 -15.10 -19.03 14.69
CA GLU A 193 -14.59 -20.42 14.60
C GLU A 193 -13.27 -20.59 13.83
N HIS A 194 -12.82 -19.58 13.08
CA HIS A 194 -11.63 -19.64 12.24
C HIS A 194 -10.64 -18.50 12.52
N THR A 195 -10.78 -17.89 13.69
CA THR A 195 -10.03 -16.69 14.11
C THR A 195 -9.27 -16.96 15.40
N LEU A 196 -7.96 -16.69 15.38
CA LEU A 196 -7.15 -16.50 16.59
C LEU A 196 -7.12 -15.01 16.95
N VAL A 197 -6.90 -14.70 18.22
CA VAL A 197 -6.75 -13.35 18.76
C VAL A 197 -5.50 -13.26 19.63
N TRP A 198 -4.91 -12.07 19.69
CA TRP A 198 -3.80 -11.75 20.56
C TRP A 198 -3.82 -10.25 20.88
N ARG A 199 -3.41 -9.88 22.09
CA ARG A 199 -3.12 -8.49 22.48
C ARG A 199 -1.81 -8.43 23.25
N ARG A 200 -1.24 -7.24 23.35
CA ARG A 200 -0.08 -6.97 24.21
C ARG A 200 -0.34 -7.50 25.63
N GLY A 201 0.60 -8.30 26.14
CA GLY A 201 0.48 -8.96 27.46
C GLY A 201 -0.12 -10.37 27.45
N MET A 202 -0.47 -10.94 26.29
CA MET A 202 -0.74 -12.38 26.16
C MET A 202 0.53 -13.15 25.78
N ASP A 203 0.77 -14.29 26.44
CA ASP A 203 1.93 -15.15 26.18
C ASP A 203 1.88 -15.82 24.78
N GLU A 204 0.69 -16.16 24.29
CA GLU A 204 0.48 -16.80 22.98
C GLU A 204 -0.87 -16.42 22.34
N TRP A 205 -1.03 -16.77 21.05
CA TRP A 205 -2.27 -16.56 20.30
C TRP A 205 -3.35 -17.55 20.74
N MET A 206 -4.53 -17.05 21.07
CA MET A 206 -5.64 -17.83 21.62
C MET A 206 -6.83 -17.85 20.65
N TRP A 207 -7.70 -18.87 20.68
CA TRP A 207 -8.89 -18.84 19.81
C TRP A 207 -9.88 -17.75 20.23
N PHE A 208 -10.53 -17.13 19.24
CA PHE A 208 -11.52 -16.06 19.48
C PHE A 208 -12.64 -16.49 20.46
N LYS A 209 -13.02 -17.77 20.48
CA LYS A 209 -14.05 -18.29 21.40
C LYS A 209 -13.51 -18.69 22.79
N GLU A 210 -12.20 -18.80 22.94
CA GLU A 210 -11.55 -19.16 24.21
C GLU A 210 -11.24 -17.91 25.06
N GLN A 211 -11.02 -16.75 24.43
CA GLN A 211 -10.83 -15.50 25.15
C GLN A 211 -12.16 -14.92 25.68
N PRO A 212 -12.31 -14.64 26.99
CA PRO A 212 -13.58 -14.19 27.58
C PRO A 212 -14.16 -12.91 26.98
N GLU A 213 -13.34 -11.89 26.71
CA GLU A 213 -13.79 -10.61 26.12
C GLU A 213 -14.34 -10.82 24.70
N MET A 214 -13.78 -11.76 23.94
CA MET A 214 -14.21 -12.08 22.58
C MET A 214 -15.44 -12.98 22.55
N ALA A 215 -15.52 -13.95 23.46
CA ALA A 215 -16.73 -14.75 23.68
C ALA A 215 -17.93 -13.87 24.07
N ALA A 216 -17.71 -12.77 24.79
CA ALA A 216 -18.75 -11.78 25.11
C ALA A 216 -19.22 -10.96 23.89
N LEU A 217 -18.41 -10.81 22.84
CA LEU A 217 -18.84 -10.18 21.58
C LEU A 217 -19.88 -11.05 20.84
N VAL A 218 -19.68 -12.38 20.85
CA VAL A 218 -20.57 -13.34 20.17
C VAL A 218 -21.91 -13.52 20.90
N ASN A 219 -21.91 -13.41 22.24
CA ASN A 219 -23.08 -13.71 23.07
C ASN A 219 -23.95 -12.50 23.45
N GLY A 220 -23.59 -11.27 23.04
CA GLY A 220 -24.46 -10.10 23.12
C GLY A 220 -25.01 -9.74 24.51
N ALA A 221 -24.14 -9.29 25.43
CA ALA A 221 -24.54 -8.76 26.75
C ALA A 221 -24.29 -7.23 26.85
N ALA A 222 -25.06 -6.56 27.72
CA ALA A 222 -25.46 -5.14 27.55
C ALA A 222 -24.87 -4.11 28.55
N ALA A 223 -25.24 -2.84 28.32
CA ALA A 223 -24.95 -1.58 29.04
C ALA A 223 -23.59 -0.91 28.70
N SER A 224 -23.49 0.42 28.54
CA SER A 224 -24.44 1.51 28.87
C SER A 224 -24.57 2.61 27.79
N GLU A 225 -25.80 3.15 27.69
CA GLU A 225 -26.29 4.49 27.27
C GLU A 225 -25.27 5.56 26.78
N SER A 226 -25.57 6.40 25.78
CA SER A 226 -26.81 7.16 25.57
C SER A 226 -27.10 7.58 24.11
N VAL A 227 -28.38 7.89 23.80
CA VAL A 227 -28.93 8.30 22.48
C VAL A 227 -29.70 9.62 22.65
N PRO A 228 -29.55 10.62 21.75
CA PRO A 228 -30.68 11.06 20.91
C PRO A 228 -30.27 11.73 19.55
N PRO A 229 -31.22 12.14 18.68
CA PRO A 229 -32.31 11.35 18.11
C PRO A 229 -32.37 11.45 16.57
N ALA A 230 -33.33 10.76 15.95
CA ALA A 230 -33.51 10.66 14.50
C ALA A 230 -33.91 11.98 13.79
N SER A 231 -33.80 11.97 12.46
CA SER A 231 -34.55 12.89 11.57
C SER A 231 -35.00 12.15 10.31
N THR A 232 -36.31 12.19 10.05
CA THR A 232 -36.99 11.46 8.97
C THR A 232 -37.49 12.45 7.91
N GLY A 233 -37.31 12.13 6.63
CA GLY A 233 -37.89 12.87 5.50
C GLY A 233 -37.40 12.27 4.18
N SER A 234 -38.14 11.37 3.53
CA SER A 234 -39.36 11.54 2.72
C SER A 234 -39.06 11.67 1.22
N SER A 235 -39.36 10.59 0.51
CA SER A 235 -39.94 10.54 -0.85
C SER A 235 -39.42 11.47 -1.96
N THR A 236 -38.92 10.86 -3.04
CA THR A 236 -39.63 10.92 -4.34
C THR A 236 -39.24 9.77 -5.26
N ASP A 237 -40.21 9.23 -5.99
CA ASP A 237 -39.97 8.37 -7.15
C ASP A 237 -39.39 9.19 -8.32
N ASN A 238 -38.51 8.57 -9.11
CA ASN A 238 -38.58 8.69 -10.56
C ASN A 238 -37.81 7.58 -11.27
N ASP A 239 -38.57 6.67 -11.87
CA ASP A 239 -38.14 5.77 -12.92
C ASP A 239 -37.75 6.57 -14.18
N SER A 240 -36.53 6.38 -14.70
CA SER A 240 -36.06 6.70 -16.08
C SER A 240 -34.53 6.87 -16.14
N LEU A 241 -33.75 5.79 -16.30
CA LEU A 241 -32.33 5.91 -16.74
C LEU A 241 -31.71 4.63 -17.36
N GLU A 242 -32.51 3.72 -17.91
CA GLU A 242 -32.04 2.46 -18.50
C GLU A 242 -31.96 2.46 -20.05
N GLN A 243 -32.02 3.63 -20.71
CA GLN A 243 -32.19 3.70 -22.18
C GLN A 243 -31.29 4.69 -22.96
N LEU A 244 -30.30 5.30 -22.32
CA LEU A 244 -29.25 6.11 -22.96
C LEU A 244 -27.98 5.93 -22.09
N LEU A 245 -26.87 5.30 -22.51
CA LEU A 245 -26.28 5.14 -23.83
C LEU A 245 -25.52 3.79 -23.91
N TYR A 246 -25.81 2.96 -24.91
CA TYR A 246 -25.01 1.78 -25.25
C TYR A 246 -24.60 1.91 -26.73
N ASN A 247 -23.29 1.79 -27.01
CA ASN A 247 -22.61 1.96 -28.32
C ASN A 247 -22.61 3.44 -28.84
N ASP A 248 -21.56 3.95 -29.50
CA ASP A 248 -20.27 3.42 -29.98
C ASP A 248 -19.29 4.62 -30.21
N SER A 249 -17.94 4.53 -30.31
CA SER A 249 -17.01 3.38 -30.25
C SER A 249 -15.54 3.80 -29.97
N LYS A 250 -14.77 2.92 -29.32
CA LYS A 250 -13.33 2.59 -29.58
C LYS A 250 -12.17 3.51 -29.11
N MET A 251 -11.13 2.83 -28.62
CA MET A 251 -9.77 3.26 -28.19
C MET A 251 -9.75 3.95 -26.81
N GLU A 252 -8.87 3.59 -25.87
CA GLU A 252 -7.59 2.84 -25.96
C GLU A 252 -7.57 1.53 -25.14
N ASP A 253 -6.73 0.58 -25.56
CA ASP A 253 -6.59 -0.78 -25.01
C ASP A 253 -5.09 -1.08 -24.89
N ALA A 254 -4.54 -1.08 -23.66
CA ALA A 254 -3.10 -1.09 -23.41
C ALA A 254 -2.64 -1.85 -22.14
N ASP A 255 -3.51 -2.06 -21.14
CA ASP A 255 -3.11 -2.54 -19.80
C ASP A 255 -3.27 -4.05 -19.57
N GLN A 256 -3.75 -4.83 -20.54
CA GLN A 256 -3.94 -6.28 -20.38
C GLN A 256 -2.75 -7.09 -20.92
N ILE A 257 -2.25 -8.00 -20.09
CA ILE A 257 -1.08 -8.83 -20.40
C ILE A 257 -1.52 -10.13 -21.07
N ASP A 258 -1.13 -10.37 -22.32
CA ASP A 258 -1.40 -11.63 -23.02
C ASP A 258 -0.54 -12.77 -22.46
N ILE A 259 -1.18 -13.70 -21.75
CA ILE A 259 -0.55 -14.85 -21.10
C ILE A 259 0.28 -15.71 -22.05
N ASN A 260 -0.09 -15.74 -23.34
CA ASN A 260 0.57 -16.59 -24.33
C ASN A 260 1.84 -15.96 -24.92
N SER A 261 1.97 -14.64 -24.97
CA SER A 261 3.16 -13.95 -25.48
C SER A 261 4.02 -13.28 -24.40
N ALA A 262 3.46 -12.92 -23.24
CA ALA A 262 4.13 -12.17 -22.17
C ALA A 262 5.50 -12.73 -21.77
N SER A 263 6.46 -11.86 -21.45
CA SER A 263 7.75 -12.24 -20.90
C SER A 263 7.61 -12.80 -19.47
N TYR A 264 8.67 -13.43 -18.96
CA TYR A 264 8.70 -13.84 -17.55
C TYR A 264 8.51 -12.65 -16.60
N GLU A 265 9.03 -11.47 -16.96
CA GLU A 265 8.94 -10.25 -16.15
C GLU A 265 7.52 -9.67 -16.17
N GLN A 266 6.89 -9.59 -17.34
CA GLN A 266 5.48 -9.18 -17.49
C GLN A 266 4.53 -10.12 -16.72
N LEU A 267 4.82 -11.43 -16.71
CA LEU A 267 4.03 -12.37 -15.91
C LEU A 267 4.16 -12.13 -14.39
N LEU A 268 5.23 -11.51 -13.88
CA LEU A 268 5.35 -11.12 -12.46
C LEU A 268 4.53 -9.88 -12.10
N GLU A 269 4.02 -9.15 -13.09
CA GLU A 269 3.15 -7.99 -12.90
C GLU A 269 1.69 -8.38 -12.66
N LEU A 270 1.34 -9.67 -12.81
CA LEU A 270 -0.02 -10.18 -12.67
C LEU A 270 -0.36 -10.65 -11.23
N PRO A 271 -1.60 -10.40 -10.76
CA PRO A 271 -2.03 -10.81 -9.43
C PRO A 271 -1.98 -12.32 -9.28
N PHE A 272 -1.50 -12.78 -8.12
CA PHE A 272 -1.28 -14.20 -7.79
C PHE A 272 -0.21 -14.93 -8.61
N ILE A 273 0.48 -14.25 -9.55
CA ILE A 273 1.58 -14.83 -10.32
C ILE A 273 2.92 -14.37 -9.69
N HIS A 274 3.63 -15.34 -9.10
CA HIS A 274 4.97 -15.15 -8.54
C HIS A 274 5.98 -15.99 -9.33
N ALA A 275 7.29 -15.82 -9.08
CA ALA A 275 8.40 -16.44 -9.81
C ALA A 275 8.15 -17.89 -10.27
N GLU A 276 7.75 -18.77 -9.35
CA GLU A 276 7.43 -20.17 -9.65
C GLU A 276 6.26 -20.35 -10.64
N ARG A 277 5.18 -19.58 -10.48
CA ARG A 277 4.03 -19.60 -11.39
C ARG A 277 4.34 -18.94 -12.74
N ALA A 278 5.10 -17.86 -12.77
CA ALA A 278 5.57 -17.24 -14.01
C ALA A 278 6.46 -18.21 -14.81
N ALA A 279 7.41 -18.88 -14.14
CA ALA A 279 8.25 -19.90 -14.77
C ALA A 279 7.43 -21.10 -15.28
N PHE A 280 6.41 -21.54 -14.52
CA PHE A 280 5.48 -22.58 -14.94
C PHE A 280 4.70 -22.17 -16.20
N ILE A 281 4.10 -20.97 -16.24
CA ILE A 281 3.35 -20.46 -17.39
C ILE A 281 4.23 -20.41 -18.65
N VAL A 282 5.43 -19.83 -18.57
CA VAL A 282 6.36 -19.74 -19.72
C VAL A 282 6.73 -21.13 -20.26
N LYS A 283 6.95 -22.09 -19.36
CA LYS A 283 7.30 -23.48 -19.71
C LYS A 283 6.12 -24.24 -20.33
N GLU A 284 4.95 -24.19 -19.70
CA GLU A 284 3.82 -25.05 -20.06
C GLU A 284 2.99 -24.50 -21.22
N ARG A 285 2.89 -23.17 -21.42
CA ARG A 285 2.10 -22.59 -22.52
C ARG A 285 2.50 -23.12 -23.89
N ALA A 286 3.80 -23.33 -24.12
CA ALA A 286 4.31 -23.92 -25.36
C ALA A 286 3.93 -25.40 -25.52
N ALA A 287 3.85 -26.17 -24.43
CA ALA A 287 3.51 -27.59 -24.45
C ALA A 287 2.00 -27.82 -24.67
N ILE A 288 1.13 -26.96 -24.13
CA ILE A 288 -0.33 -27.08 -24.25
C ILE A 288 -0.93 -26.35 -25.46
N GLY A 289 -0.12 -25.64 -26.25
CA GLY A 289 -0.59 -24.84 -27.39
C GLY A 289 -1.29 -23.54 -26.99
N GLY A 290 -0.93 -22.99 -25.84
CA GLY A 290 -1.48 -21.75 -25.27
C GLY A 290 -2.65 -21.97 -24.32
N TYR A 291 -2.77 -21.08 -23.35
CA TYR A 291 -3.95 -20.93 -22.49
C TYR A 291 -5.07 -20.23 -23.27
N ARG A 292 -6.33 -20.61 -23.02
CA ARG A 292 -7.50 -20.11 -23.76
C ARG A 292 -8.45 -19.26 -22.92
N SER A 293 -8.34 -19.31 -21.60
CA SER A 293 -9.18 -18.56 -20.68
C SER A 293 -8.52 -18.45 -19.30
N PRO A 294 -8.93 -17.48 -18.45
CA PRO A 294 -8.41 -17.36 -17.10
C PRO A 294 -8.80 -18.55 -16.22
N GLU A 295 -9.91 -19.24 -16.48
CA GLU A 295 -10.32 -20.46 -15.76
C GLU A 295 -9.34 -21.60 -16.00
N GLN A 296 -8.92 -21.82 -17.26
CA GLN A 296 -7.95 -22.88 -17.60
C GLN A 296 -6.59 -22.61 -16.93
N LEU A 297 -6.14 -21.37 -16.93
CA LEU A 297 -4.93 -20.94 -16.24
C LEU A 297 -5.08 -21.10 -14.71
N GLY A 298 -6.22 -20.67 -14.18
CA GLY A 298 -6.55 -20.73 -12.76
C GLY A 298 -6.60 -22.14 -12.20
N GLU A 299 -7.18 -23.08 -12.93
CA GLU A 299 -7.23 -24.50 -12.56
C GLU A 299 -5.81 -25.08 -12.43
N GLN A 300 -4.95 -24.87 -13.44
CA GLN A 300 -3.57 -25.36 -13.42
C GLN A 300 -2.72 -24.72 -12.31
N LEU A 301 -2.98 -23.47 -11.95
CA LEU A 301 -2.27 -22.75 -10.89
C LEU A 301 -2.87 -22.99 -9.48
N GLY A 302 -3.98 -23.71 -9.36
CA GLY A 302 -4.69 -23.93 -8.09
C GLY A 302 -5.33 -22.67 -7.50
N LEU A 303 -5.83 -21.76 -8.35
CA LEU A 303 -6.48 -20.52 -7.94
C LEU A 303 -7.94 -20.75 -7.53
N LYS A 304 -8.40 -20.04 -6.49
CA LYS A 304 -9.82 -20.01 -6.10
C LYS A 304 -10.63 -19.14 -7.09
N PRO A 305 -11.95 -19.36 -7.27
CA PRO A 305 -12.74 -18.66 -8.28
C PRO A 305 -12.64 -17.12 -8.26
N HIS A 306 -12.61 -16.49 -7.08
CA HIS A 306 -12.44 -15.02 -6.98
C HIS A 306 -11.04 -14.53 -7.40
N GLN A 307 -10.02 -15.39 -7.32
CA GLN A 307 -8.67 -15.09 -7.80
C GLN A 307 -8.59 -15.20 -9.33
N VAL A 308 -9.34 -16.15 -9.91
CA VAL A 308 -9.49 -16.31 -11.36
C VAL A 308 -10.17 -15.08 -11.98
N LEU A 309 -11.27 -14.60 -11.38
CA LEU A 309 -11.95 -13.38 -11.85
C LEU A 309 -11.00 -12.17 -11.88
N ARG A 310 -10.31 -11.92 -10.76
CA ARG A 310 -9.36 -10.80 -10.65
C ARG A 310 -8.10 -10.93 -11.52
N LEU A 311 -7.69 -12.16 -11.86
CA LEU A 311 -6.66 -12.38 -12.86
C LEU A 311 -7.19 -12.07 -14.26
N GLY A 312 -8.40 -12.54 -14.58
CA GLY A 312 -9.07 -12.33 -15.85
C GLY A 312 -9.23 -10.86 -16.25
N GLU A 313 -9.48 -9.96 -15.30
CA GLU A 313 -9.56 -8.51 -15.51
C GLU A 313 -8.29 -7.90 -16.15
N GLN A 314 -7.13 -8.54 -15.98
CA GLN A 314 -5.81 -8.01 -16.38
C GLN A 314 -5.10 -8.87 -17.44
N THR A 315 -5.77 -9.89 -18.00
CA THR A 315 -5.12 -10.90 -18.86
C THR A 315 -5.85 -11.12 -20.17
N LEU A 316 -5.07 -11.15 -21.26
CA LEU A 316 -5.51 -11.64 -22.57
C LEU A 316 -5.03 -13.08 -22.81
N PHE A 317 -5.70 -13.76 -23.73
CA PHE A 317 -5.44 -15.16 -24.11
C PHE A 317 -5.43 -15.29 -25.64
N LEU A 318 -4.52 -14.57 -26.29
CA LEU A 318 -4.42 -14.59 -27.75
C LEU A 318 -3.81 -15.92 -28.24
N PRO A 319 -4.21 -16.46 -29.40
CA PRO A 319 -3.63 -17.70 -29.91
C PRO A 319 -2.11 -17.58 -30.11
N LEU A 320 -1.34 -18.59 -29.66
CA LEU A 320 0.09 -18.65 -29.94
C LEU A 320 0.34 -18.57 -31.44
N GLN A 321 1.01 -17.51 -31.88
CA GLN A 321 1.38 -17.34 -33.28
C GLN A 321 2.42 -18.41 -33.66
N SER A 322 2.14 -19.17 -34.72
CA SER A 322 3.11 -20.11 -35.26
C SER A 322 4.29 -19.35 -35.88
N VAL A 323 5.52 -19.73 -35.52
CA VAL A 323 6.73 -19.11 -36.03
C VAL A 323 6.89 -19.41 -37.54
N GLN A 324 6.36 -18.54 -38.39
CA GLN A 324 6.69 -18.52 -39.82
C GLN A 324 8.09 -17.91 -40.01
N GLY A 325 9.11 -18.72 -39.76
CA GLY A 325 10.52 -18.30 -39.73
C GLY A 325 11.52 -19.32 -40.26
N ALA A 326 11.07 -20.33 -41.03
CA ALA A 326 11.98 -21.25 -41.70
C ALA A 326 12.52 -20.60 -42.99
N VAL A 327 13.68 -19.94 -42.87
CA VAL A 327 14.47 -19.47 -44.01
C VAL A 327 14.71 -20.64 -44.97
N ARG A 328 14.17 -20.55 -46.19
CA ARG A 328 14.60 -21.43 -47.28
C ARG A 328 16.04 -21.06 -47.63
N VAL A 329 16.99 -21.88 -47.21
CA VAL A 329 18.33 -21.91 -47.80
C VAL A 329 18.15 -22.21 -49.28
N ILE A 330 18.65 -21.30 -50.11
CA ILE A 330 18.76 -21.51 -51.55
C ILE A 330 20.11 -22.18 -51.76
N ASP A 331 20.11 -23.49 -52.01
CA ASP A 331 21.26 -24.16 -52.60
C ASP A 331 21.24 -23.95 -54.13
N PHE A 332 22.45 -23.86 -54.70
CA PHE A 332 22.74 -23.40 -56.06
C PHE A 332 22.36 -24.39 -57.19
#